data_AF-Q3JCZ7-F1
#
_entry.id   AF-Q3JCZ7-F1
#
_cell.length_a   1.000
_cell.length_b   1.000
_cell.length_c   1.000
_cell.angle_alpha   90.00
_cell.angle_beta   90.00
_cell.angle_gamma   90.00
#
_symmetry.space_group_name_H-M   'P 1'
#
loop_
_entity.id
_entity.type
_entity.pdbx_description
1 polymer ?
#
loop_
_entity_poly.entity_id
_entity_poly.type
_entity_poly.pdbx_seq_one_letter_code
_entity_poly.pdbx_strand_id
1 'polypeptide(L)'
;MLSKLRIPIILMALSMTSTVHAVPTLQVGVPGGVGEGAYGDYQGSTFNPVEEDTAITNGNSLFVAGVYKPNTRFLGGQFSGGDNWSDFGYDSSFDTRGAVLLAAVPDGTLSAADASLTINGLGSFFRLPNLGSLFPNRHDPLKDDISDFLFYDIGDFAKNSGAVPNFADETGAADGEIKTLTIAGASGLDWIHFDVLALETRQQGGGRFRTSLANNPGSHDVTWNQGGGGLQQIPEPSVLALFGVGFLGLGFCRRYRLH
;
A
#
# COMPACT_ATOMS: atom_id res chain seq x y z
N MET A 1 -9.73 7.07 -56.59
CA MET A 1 -8.54 7.04 -55.70
C MET A 1 -8.92 7.57 -54.32
N LEU A 2 -9.57 6.77 -53.47
CA LEU A 2 -10.03 7.19 -52.12
C LEU A 2 -9.87 6.06 -51.08
N SER A 3 -8.87 5.19 -51.24
CA SER A 3 -8.72 3.98 -50.41
C SER A 3 -7.49 3.95 -49.50
N LYS A 4 -6.73 5.05 -49.36
CA LYS A 4 -5.44 5.02 -48.63
C LYS A 4 -5.37 5.88 -47.36
N LEU A 5 -6.52 6.28 -46.80
CA LEU A 5 -6.57 7.16 -45.62
C LEU A 5 -7.44 6.61 -44.48
N ARG A 6 -7.39 5.28 -44.23
CA ARG A 6 -8.14 4.66 -43.10
C ARG A 6 -7.28 3.83 -42.15
N ILE A 7 -6.02 3.61 -42.46
CA ILE A 7 -5.12 2.78 -41.64
C ILE A 7 -4.44 3.55 -40.49
N PRO A 8 -3.99 4.82 -40.62
CA PRO A 8 -3.29 5.48 -39.51
C PRO A 8 -4.20 5.94 -38.36
N ILE A 9 -5.51 6.10 -38.59
CA ILE A 9 -6.46 6.50 -37.54
C ILE A 9 -6.78 5.33 -36.58
N ILE A 10 -6.80 4.10 -37.09
CA ILE A 10 -7.07 2.90 -36.28
C ILE A 10 -5.88 2.58 -35.36
N LEU A 11 -4.63 2.84 -35.79
CA LEU A 11 -3.45 2.63 -34.94
C LEU A 11 -3.32 3.68 -33.82
N MET A 12 -3.71 4.93 -34.06
CA MET A 12 -3.70 6.00 -33.05
C MET A 12 -4.85 5.84 -32.02
N ALA A 13 -5.98 5.24 -32.43
CA ALA A 13 -7.05 4.85 -31.53
C ALA A 13 -6.70 3.62 -30.67
N LEU A 14 -5.78 2.76 -31.12
CA LEU A 14 -5.30 1.61 -30.34
C LEU A 14 -4.19 1.96 -29.33
N SER A 15 -3.53 3.13 -29.44
CA SER A 15 -2.53 3.56 -28.46
C SER A 15 -3.11 4.38 -27.29
N MET A 16 -4.42 4.61 -27.29
CA MET A 16 -5.19 5.11 -26.14
C MET A 16 -5.84 3.94 -25.39
N THR A 17 -5.12 2.82 -25.25
CA THR A 17 -5.42 1.88 -24.17
C THR A 17 -5.14 2.62 -22.87
N SER A 18 -6.18 3.21 -22.29
CA SER A 18 -6.17 3.62 -20.90
C SER A 18 -5.61 2.44 -20.11
N THR A 19 -4.42 2.60 -19.55
CA THR A 19 -3.99 1.75 -18.45
C THR A 19 -5.02 2.01 -17.36
N VAL A 20 -6.06 1.16 -17.29
CA VAL A 20 -6.90 1.10 -16.10
C VAL A 20 -5.96 0.51 -15.05
N HIS A 21 -5.27 1.38 -14.32
CA HIS A 21 -4.42 0.98 -13.21
C HIS A 21 -5.33 0.21 -12.25
N ALA A 22 -5.00 -1.06 -12.05
CA ALA A 22 -5.85 -1.95 -11.28
C ALA A 22 -5.68 -1.61 -9.80
N VAL A 23 -6.68 -0.93 -9.21
CA VAL A 23 -6.72 -0.62 -7.77
C VAL A 23 -6.46 -1.91 -6.97
N PRO A 24 -5.45 -1.99 -6.09
CA PRO A 24 -5.14 -3.20 -5.31
C PRO A 24 -6.30 -3.72 -4.47
N THR A 25 -6.29 -5.01 -4.12
CA THR A 25 -7.34 -5.59 -3.24
C THR A 25 -7.29 -4.97 -1.84
N LEU A 26 -6.09 -4.77 -1.33
CA LEU A 26 -5.85 -4.15 -0.03
C LEU A 26 -4.76 -3.10 -0.21
N GLN A 27 -4.90 -1.97 0.47
CA GLN A 27 -3.94 -0.88 0.48
C GLN A 27 -4.08 -0.08 1.76
N VAL A 28 -2.97 0.48 2.21
CA VAL A 28 -2.89 1.41 3.33
C VAL A 28 -2.49 2.78 2.77
N GLY A 29 -3.05 3.84 3.32
CA GLY A 29 -2.76 5.21 2.92
C GLY A 29 -2.92 6.15 4.08
N VAL A 30 -2.60 7.42 3.85
CA VAL A 30 -2.71 8.50 4.85
C VAL A 30 -3.37 9.71 4.20
N PRO A 31 -3.92 10.63 4.99
CA PRO A 31 -4.37 11.92 4.45
C PRO A 31 -3.23 12.65 3.76
N GLY A 32 -3.51 13.21 2.57
CA GLY A 32 -2.57 14.04 1.84
C GLY A 32 -2.17 15.31 2.61
N GLY A 33 -0.90 15.67 2.51
CA GLY A 33 -0.31 16.89 3.05
C GLY A 33 -0.54 18.12 2.16
N VAL A 34 0.12 19.22 2.51
CA VAL A 34 0.06 20.46 1.72
C VAL A 34 0.77 20.25 0.39
N GLY A 35 0.04 20.36 -0.72
CA GLY A 35 0.58 20.20 -2.07
C GLY A 35 0.43 18.79 -2.66
N GLU A 36 -0.13 17.88 -1.88
CA GLU A 36 -0.47 16.50 -2.29
C GLU A 36 -1.96 16.40 -2.68
N GLY A 37 -2.40 15.22 -3.10
CA GLY A 37 -3.79 14.92 -3.41
C GLY A 37 -4.65 14.64 -2.17
N ALA A 38 -5.66 13.80 -2.33
CA ALA A 38 -6.47 13.30 -1.21
C ALA A 38 -5.66 12.34 -0.30
N TYR A 39 -4.66 11.67 -0.86
CA TYR A 39 -3.81 10.70 -0.19
C TYR A 39 -2.36 11.19 -0.14
N GLY A 40 -1.61 10.68 0.83
CA GLY A 40 -0.18 10.97 0.96
C GLY A 40 0.60 10.42 -0.23
N ASP A 41 1.51 11.23 -0.76
CA ASP A 41 2.40 10.82 -1.85
C ASP A 41 3.33 9.68 -1.41
N TYR A 42 3.51 8.72 -2.30
CA TYR A 42 4.40 7.59 -2.09
C TYR A 42 5.84 7.99 -2.36
N GLN A 43 6.74 7.61 -1.47
CA GLN A 43 8.17 7.86 -1.60
C GLN A 43 8.86 6.62 -2.17
N GLY A 44 9.66 6.83 -3.22
CA GLY A 44 10.36 5.72 -3.88
C GLY A 44 11.44 5.07 -3.02
N SER A 45 11.98 5.77 -2.00
CA SER A 45 12.87 5.17 -1.00
C SER A 45 12.96 6.01 0.27
N THR A 46 13.06 5.34 1.42
CA THR A 46 13.28 5.94 2.74
C THR A 46 14.49 5.31 3.47
N PHE A 47 14.93 5.91 4.59
CA PHE A 47 16.09 5.43 5.38
C PHE A 47 15.83 5.29 6.88
N ASN A 48 14.64 5.64 7.35
CA ASN A 48 14.24 5.47 8.74
C ASN A 48 12.73 5.12 8.84
N PRO A 49 12.38 3.83 8.65
CA PRO A 49 13.23 2.71 8.27
C PRO A 49 13.58 2.72 6.77
N VAL A 50 14.37 1.75 6.30
CA VAL A 50 14.64 1.59 4.86
C VAL A 50 13.45 0.92 4.21
N GLU A 51 12.81 1.60 3.26
CA GLU A 51 11.63 1.14 2.54
C GLU A 51 11.62 1.68 1.12
N GLU A 52 10.77 1.13 0.28
CA GLU A 52 10.50 1.60 -1.08
C GLU A 52 8.99 1.67 -1.28
N ASP A 53 8.53 2.57 -2.14
CA ASP A 53 7.13 2.72 -2.53
C ASP A 53 6.16 2.74 -1.33
N THR A 54 6.44 3.61 -0.35
CA THR A 54 5.64 3.76 0.88
C THR A 54 5.17 5.19 1.09
N ALA A 55 3.97 5.38 1.63
CA ALA A 55 3.51 6.71 2.04
C ALA A 55 3.99 7.03 3.47
N ILE A 56 4.54 8.23 3.68
CA ILE A 56 5.08 8.63 5.00
C ILE A 56 4.17 9.62 5.69
N THR A 57 3.93 9.40 6.99
CA THR A 57 3.18 10.34 7.83
C THR A 57 3.80 10.52 9.20
N ASN A 58 3.45 11.62 9.85
CA ASN A 58 3.58 11.79 11.30
C ASN A 58 2.22 12.06 11.97
N GLY A 59 1.14 12.01 11.18
CA GLY A 59 -0.21 12.23 11.63
C GLY A 59 -0.75 11.07 12.45
N ASN A 60 -1.94 11.25 13.00
CA ASN A 60 -2.64 10.25 13.80
C ASN A 60 -3.73 9.51 13.02
N SER A 61 -3.79 9.65 11.70
CA SER A 61 -4.86 9.13 10.86
C SER A 61 -4.29 8.22 9.79
N LEU A 62 -4.90 7.04 9.66
CA LEU A 62 -4.59 6.03 8.66
C LEU A 62 -5.85 5.72 7.86
N PHE A 63 -5.70 5.51 6.56
CA PHE A 63 -6.73 4.97 5.69
C PHE A 63 -6.37 3.54 5.34
N VAL A 64 -7.31 2.62 5.53
CA VAL A 64 -7.14 1.23 5.09
C VAL A 64 -8.29 0.90 4.18
N ALA A 65 -7.99 0.45 2.97
CA ALA A 65 -9.02 0.13 1.99
C ALA A 65 -9.04 -1.35 1.64
N GLY A 66 -10.26 -1.85 1.44
CA GLY A 66 -10.54 -3.18 0.93
C GLY A 66 -11.40 -3.11 -0.32
N VAL A 67 -10.88 -3.64 -1.42
CA VAL A 67 -11.50 -3.63 -2.75
C VAL A 67 -12.04 -5.00 -3.10
N TYR A 68 -13.31 -5.03 -3.49
CA TYR A 68 -13.98 -6.21 -3.99
C TYR A 68 -13.67 -6.41 -5.47
N LYS A 69 -12.72 -7.29 -5.76
CA LYS A 69 -12.42 -7.74 -7.12
C LYS A 69 -13.65 -8.43 -7.75
N PRO A 70 -13.66 -8.64 -9.08
CA PRO A 70 -14.71 -9.42 -9.71
C PRO A 70 -14.88 -10.77 -9.02
N ASN A 71 -16.13 -11.09 -8.64
CA ASN A 71 -16.54 -12.29 -7.90
C ASN A 71 -16.13 -12.35 -6.42
N THR A 72 -15.49 -11.33 -5.85
CA THR A 72 -15.31 -11.23 -4.40
C THR A 72 -16.67 -11.04 -3.74
N ARG A 73 -16.96 -11.89 -2.75
CA ARG A 73 -18.20 -11.88 -1.98
C ARG A 73 -18.00 -11.39 -0.57
N PHE A 74 -16.83 -11.63 0.00
CA PHE A 74 -16.48 -11.23 1.34
C PHE A 74 -14.99 -10.91 1.42
N LEU A 75 -14.63 -9.91 2.22
CA LEU A 75 -13.26 -9.47 2.44
C LEU A 75 -13.10 -9.04 3.89
N GLY A 76 -12.37 -9.85 4.67
CA GLY A 76 -12.21 -9.63 6.10
C GLY A 76 -11.86 -10.94 6.82
N GLY A 77 -12.79 -11.46 7.61
CA GLY A 77 -12.66 -12.74 8.34
C GLY A 77 -13.38 -13.91 7.67
N GLN A 78 -13.88 -14.83 8.49
CA GLN A 78 -14.57 -16.04 8.03
C GLN A 78 -15.91 -15.74 7.36
N PHE A 79 -16.14 -16.27 6.16
CA PHE A 79 -17.42 -16.17 5.47
C PHE A 79 -18.29 -17.41 5.68
N SER A 80 -19.46 -17.23 6.31
CA SER A 80 -20.53 -18.25 6.39
C SER A 80 -20.08 -19.63 6.90
N GLY A 81 -19.12 -19.68 7.83
CA GLY A 81 -18.57 -20.92 8.38
C GLY A 81 -17.63 -21.68 7.43
N GLY A 82 -17.09 -21.02 6.40
CA GLY A 82 -16.02 -21.55 5.55
C GLY A 82 -14.64 -21.48 6.21
N ASP A 83 -13.57 -21.47 5.41
CA ASP A 83 -12.20 -21.41 5.93
C ASP A 83 -11.96 -20.16 6.78
N ASN A 84 -11.16 -20.30 7.83
CA ASN A 84 -10.79 -19.28 8.80
C ASN A 84 -9.27 -19.09 8.87
N TRP A 85 -8.80 -18.10 9.63
CA TRP A 85 -7.39 -17.73 9.74
C TRP A 85 -6.49 -18.92 10.12
N SER A 86 -6.93 -19.76 11.07
CA SER A 86 -6.19 -20.97 11.45
C SER A 86 -5.98 -21.95 10.31
N ASP A 87 -6.91 -22.02 9.35
CA ASP A 87 -6.78 -22.88 8.17
C ASP A 87 -5.66 -22.41 7.22
N PHE A 88 -5.19 -21.17 7.41
CA PHE A 88 -4.06 -20.58 6.71
C PHE A 88 -2.79 -20.48 7.58
N GLY A 89 -2.77 -21.16 8.73
CA GLY A 89 -1.58 -21.27 9.60
C GLY A 89 -1.42 -20.15 10.64
N TYR A 90 -2.43 -19.30 10.82
CA TYR A 90 -2.45 -18.30 11.88
C TYR A 90 -2.86 -18.93 13.22
N ASP A 91 -2.56 -18.24 14.32
CA ASP A 91 -3.03 -18.64 15.65
C ASP A 91 -4.57 -18.54 15.73
N SER A 92 -5.20 -19.44 16.48
CA SER A 92 -6.68 -19.46 16.65
C SER A 92 -7.27 -18.17 17.23
N SER A 93 -6.45 -17.32 17.87
CA SER A 93 -6.86 -15.97 18.30
C SER A 93 -7.29 -15.05 17.14
N PHE A 94 -6.94 -15.39 15.90
CA PHE A 94 -7.37 -14.72 14.68
C PHE A 94 -8.76 -15.16 14.20
N ASP A 95 -9.26 -16.34 14.59
CA ASP A 95 -10.46 -16.94 13.99
C ASP A 95 -11.76 -16.15 14.22
N THR A 96 -11.74 -15.18 15.12
CA THR A 96 -12.88 -14.31 15.42
C THR A 96 -12.72 -12.89 14.85
N ARG A 97 -11.66 -12.66 14.08
CA ARG A 97 -11.25 -11.33 13.60
C ARG A 97 -11.68 -11.11 12.16
N GLY A 98 -11.98 -9.85 11.84
CA GLY A 98 -12.25 -9.41 10.47
C GLY A 98 -10.96 -9.23 9.68
N ALA A 99 -10.85 -8.17 8.88
CA ALA A 99 -9.56 -7.77 8.34
C ALA A 99 -8.62 -7.35 9.49
N VAL A 100 -7.32 -7.56 9.28
CA VAL A 100 -6.29 -7.35 10.29
C VAL A 100 -5.30 -6.31 9.79
N LEU A 101 -5.13 -5.23 10.55
CA LEU A 101 -4.03 -4.30 10.38
C LEU A 101 -2.80 -4.84 11.12
N LEU A 102 -1.69 -4.95 10.41
CA LEU A 102 -0.39 -5.30 10.95
C LEU A 102 0.40 -4.01 11.17
N ALA A 103 0.89 -3.81 12.39
CA ALA A 103 1.87 -2.77 12.71
C ALA A 103 3.22 -3.44 13.00
N ALA A 104 4.22 -3.15 12.18
CA ALA A 104 5.61 -3.44 12.44
C ALA A 104 6.27 -2.23 13.14
N VAL A 105 7.03 -2.49 14.19
CA VAL A 105 7.75 -1.48 14.99
C VAL A 105 9.20 -1.94 15.15
N PRO A 106 10.16 -1.06 15.50
CA PRO A 106 11.56 -1.46 15.63
C PRO A 106 11.76 -2.68 16.53
N ASP A 107 12.64 -3.60 16.14
CA ASP A 107 13.02 -4.76 16.96
C ASP A 107 13.45 -4.33 18.37
N GLY A 108 13.03 -5.10 19.37
CA GLY A 108 13.25 -4.83 20.78
C GLY A 108 12.30 -3.80 21.40
N THR A 109 11.30 -3.31 20.66
CA THR A 109 10.31 -2.33 21.17
C THR A 109 8.92 -2.92 21.42
N LEU A 110 8.71 -4.22 21.20
CA LEU A 110 7.38 -4.87 21.34
C LEU A 110 6.67 -4.55 22.65
N SER A 111 7.39 -4.61 23.78
CA SER A 111 6.79 -4.35 25.09
C SER A 111 6.37 -2.90 25.27
N ALA A 112 7.10 -1.95 24.67
CA ALA A 112 6.74 -0.54 24.72
C ALA A 112 5.55 -0.27 23.79
N ALA A 113 5.61 -0.78 22.55
CA ALA A 113 4.54 -0.66 21.58
C ALA A 113 3.22 -1.26 22.10
N ASP A 114 3.22 -2.47 22.66
CA ASP A 114 2.01 -3.11 23.18
C ASP A 114 1.38 -2.35 24.36
N ALA A 115 2.20 -1.65 25.15
CA ALA A 115 1.72 -0.90 26.30
C ALA A 115 1.02 0.42 25.92
N SER A 116 1.32 0.99 24.75
CA SER A 116 0.86 2.34 24.39
C SER A 116 0.18 2.45 23.03
N LEU A 117 0.64 1.71 22.02
CA LEU A 117 0.13 1.81 20.66
C LEU A 117 -1.31 1.29 20.60
N THR A 118 -2.21 2.13 20.11
CA THR A 118 -3.61 1.78 19.92
C THR A 118 -4.11 2.23 18.55
N ILE A 119 -5.02 1.44 18.00
CA ILE A 119 -5.73 1.73 16.75
C ILE A 119 -7.21 1.88 17.10
N ASN A 120 -7.78 3.04 16.83
CA ASN A 120 -9.12 3.43 17.29
C ASN A 120 -9.32 3.26 18.81
N GLY A 121 -8.25 3.47 19.59
CA GLY A 121 -8.25 3.29 21.04
C GLY A 121 -8.25 1.84 21.51
N LEU A 122 -8.11 0.88 20.59
CA LEU A 122 -7.97 -0.55 20.90
C LEU A 122 -6.50 -0.97 20.84
N GLY A 123 -6.07 -1.77 21.83
CA GLY A 123 -4.76 -2.40 21.83
C GLY A 123 -4.68 -3.58 20.85
N SER A 124 -3.47 -4.11 20.67
CA SER A 124 -3.26 -5.28 19.82
C SER A 124 -3.98 -6.51 20.41
N PHE A 125 -4.57 -7.34 19.55
CA PHE A 125 -5.16 -8.62 20.01
C PHE A 125 -4.14 -9.77 19.97
N PHE A 126 -3.07 -9.59 19.19
CA PHE A 126 -1.99 -10.55 19.04
C PHE A 126 -0.68 -9.82 18.76
N ARG A 127 0.43 -10.47 19.13
CA ARG A 127 1.77 -9.90 18.99
C ARG A 127 2.82 -11.00 18.95
N LEU A 128 3.91 -10.71 18.26
CA LEU A 128 5.03 -11.63 18.10
C LEU A 128 6.31 -10.86 17.76
N PRO A 129 7.45 -11.32 18.28
CA PRO A 129 8.75 -10.73 17.94
C PRO A 129 9.28 -11.21 16.58
N ASN A 130 8.67 -12.24 15.98
CA ASN A 130 9.11 -12.81 14.69
C ASN A 130 7.90 -13.25 13.87
N LEU A 131 7.75 -12.68 12.68
CA LEU A 131 6.68 -12.95 11.71
C LEU A 131 6.81 -14.32 11.06
N GLY A 132 8.05 -14.80 10.92
CA GLY A 132 8.35 -16.09 10.31
C GLY A 132 7.84 -16.17 8.87
N SER A 133 6.92 -17.11 8.62
CA SER A 133 6.30 -17.32 7.30
C SER A 133 4.84 -16.87 7.23
N LEU A 134 4.32 -16.17 8.24
CA LEU A 134 2.91 -15.76 8.29
C LEU A 134 2.56 -14.73 7.22
N PHE A 135 3.54 -13.93 6.80
CA PHE A 135 3.35 -12.89 5.80
C PHE A 135 4.10 -13.25 4.51
N PRO A 136 3.39 -13.42 3.38
CA PRO A 136 3.99 -13.86 2.13
C PRO A 136 4.84 -12.78 1.45
N ASN A 137 4.60 -11.50 1.76
CA ASN A 137 5.34 -10.37 1.20
C ASN A 137 6.30 -9.77 2.24
N ARG A 138 7.45 -10.40 2.45
CA ARG A 138 8.49 -9.86 3.34
C ARG A 138 9.29 -8.81 2.59
N HIS A 139 9.11 -7.55 2.96
CA HIS A 139 9.92 -6.40 2.52
C HIS A 139 10.48 -5.68 3.73
N ASP A 140 11.28 -4.65 3.52
CA ASP A 140 11.76 -3.83 4.63
C ASP A 140 10.66 -2.81 4.99
N PRO A 141 10.44 -2.53 6.30
CA PRO A 141 11.03 -3.17 7.47
C PRO A 141 10.31 -4.46 7.88
N LEU A 142 9.23 -4.87 7.20
CA LEU A 142 8.40 -6.05 7.48
C LEU A 142 9.12 -7.41 7.39
N LYS A 143 10.10 -7.65 8.26
CA LYS A 143 10.84 -8.90 8.39
C LYS A 143 11.38 -9.09 9.80
N ASP A 144 11.58 -10.36 10.15
CA ASP A 144 12.26 -10.78 11.39
C ASP A 144 13.61 -10.07 11.56
N ASP A 145 14.05 -9.92 12.81
CA ASP A 145 15.29 -9.24 13.22
C ASP A 145 15.38 -7.73 12.87
N ILE A 146 14.35 -7.17 12.23
CA ILE A 146 14.19 -5.72 12.02
C ILE A 146 12.98 -5.18 12.77
N SER A 147 11.90 -5.97 12.79
CA SER A 147 10.61 -5.56 13.33
C SER A 147 10.09 -6.50 14.39
N ASP A 148 9.42 -5.93 15.37
CA ASP A 148 8.41 -6.58 16.20
C ASP A 148 7.01 -6.32 15.61
N PHE A 149 6.05 -7.22 15.85
CA PHE A 149 4.76 -7.21 15.14
C PHE A 149 3.57 -7.18 16.10
N LEU A 150 2.62 -6.27 15.85
CA LEU A 150 1.36 -6.13 16.56
C LEU A 150 0.18 -6.20 15.57
N PHE A 151 -0.88 -6.91 15.95
CA PHE A 151 -2.03 -7.15 15.08
C PHE A 151 -3.30 -6.53 15.68
N TYR A 152 -4.05 -5.81 14.85
CA TYR A 152 -5.26 -5.11 15.23
C TYR A 152 -6.42 -5.55 14.35
N ASP A 153 -7.56 -5.85 14.97
CA ASP A 153 -8.79 -6.16 14.25
C ASP A 153 -9.43 -4.86 13.79
N ILE A 154 -9.59 -4.71 12.48
CA ILE A 154 -10.21 -3.54 11.87
C ILE A 154 -11.58 -3.86 11.27
N GLY A 155 -12.07 -5.09 11.50
CA GLY A 155 -13.36 -5.57 11.02
C GLY A 155 -13.40 -5.83 9.52
N ASP A 156 -14.49 -6.41 9.06
CA ASP A 156 -14.70 -6.71 7.64
C ASP A 156 -14.94 -5.44 6.83
N PHE A 157 -14.57 -5.46 5.54
CA PHE A 157 -14.86 -4.36 4.64
C PHE A 157 -16.31 -4.44 4.12
N ALA A 158 -16.91 -3.28 3.90
CA ALA A 158 -18.16 -3.17 3.16
C ALA A 158 -17.92 -3.08 1.64
N LYS A 159 -18.89 -3.53 0.84
CA LYS A 159 -18.87 -3.37 -0.61
C LYS A 159 -19.67 -2.14 -1.04
N ASN A 160 -19.04 -0.97 -1.09
CA ASN A 160 -19.65 0.26 -1.59
C ASN A 160 -19.21 0.53 -3.04
N SER A 161 -20.12 0.92 -3.92
CA SER A 161 -19.79 1.00 -5.35
C SER A 161 -18.88 2.17 -5.69
N GLY A 162 -17.80 1.90 -6.44
CA GLY A 162 -16.88 2.92 -6.95
C GLY A 162 -16.21 3.80 -5.88
N ALA A 163 -16.08 3.29 -4.65
CA ALA A 163 -15.66 4.08 -3.49
C ALA A 163 -14.15 4.18 -3.29
N VAL A 164 -13.37 3.27 -3.90
CA VAL A 164 -11.94 3.12 -3.60
C VAL A 164 -11.09 3.40 -4.84
N PRO A 165 -10.32 4.51 -4.87
CA PRO A 165 -9.27 4.74 -5.88
C PRO A 165 -7.99 4.00 -5.51
N ASN A 166 -7.01 3.95 -6.41
CA ASN A 166 -5.64 3.60 -6.03
C ASN A 166 -5.03 4.73 -5.18
N PHE A 167 -4.51 4.43 -3.99
CA PHE A 167 -3.93 5.46 -3.12
C PHE A 167 -2.60 6.03 -3.63
N ALA A 168 -1.84 5.29 -4.43
CA ALA A 168 -0.51 5.74 -4.89
C ALA A 168 -0.56 6.76 -6.03
N ASP A 169 -1.59 6.73 -6.87
CA ASP A 169 -1.72 7.60 -8.06
C ASP A 169 -3.09 8.30 -8.16
N GLU A 170 -3.99 8.04 -7.21
CA GLU A 170 -5.37 8.55 -7.15
C GLU A 170 -6.22 8.21 -8.38
N THR A 171 -5.82 7.22 -9.17
CA THR A 171 -6.53 6.81 -10.36
C THR A 171 -7.47 5.63 -10.10
N GLY A 172 -8.42 5.46 -11.02
CA GLY A 172 -9.40 4.38 -10.96
C GLY A 172 -10.47 4.59 -9.89
N ALA A 173 -11.43 3.66 -9.89
CA ALA A 173 -12.47 3.58 -8.87
C ALA A 173 -12.97 2.14 -8.84
N ALA A 174 -12.96 1.52 -7.68
CA ALA A 174 -13.39 0.14 -7.47
C ALA A 174 -14.41 0.03 -6.34
N ASP A 175 -15.21 -1.03 -6.39
CA ASP A 175 -16.15 -1.33 -5.32
C ASP A 175 -15.38 -1.73 -4.05
N GLY A 176 -15.72 -1.15 -2.89
CA GLY A 176 -15.02 -1.42 -1.64
C GLY A 176 -15.36 -0.44 -0.52
N GLU A 177 -14.50 -0.39 0.48
CA GLU A 177 -14.61 0.55 1.60
C GLU A 177 -13.22 1.06 1.97
N ILE A 178 -13.17 2.34 2.34
CA ILE A 178 -12.02 2.97 3.01
C ILE A 178 -12.41 3.17 4.47
N LYS A 179 -11.68 2.54 5.37
CA LYS A 179 -11.80 2.76 6.82
C LYS A 179 -10.81 3.84 7.24
N THR A 180 -11.27 4.81 8.02
CA THR A 180 -10.39 5.77 8.69
C THR A 180 -10.11 5.27 10.10
N LEU A 181 -8.83 5.06 10.40
CA LEU A 181 -8.35 4.59 11.69
C LEU A 181 -7.54 5.69 12.37
N THR A 182 -7.63 5.77 13.69
CA THR A 182 -6.84 6.69 14.51
C THR A 182 -5.70 5.96 15.19
N ILE A 183 -4.48 6.45 14.99
CA ILE A 183 -3.26 6.00 15.65
C ILE A 183 -3.06 6.82 16.92
N ALA A 184 -2.82 6.16 18.05
CA ALA A 184 -2.43 6.82 19.29
C ALA A 184 -1.34 6.03 20.02
N GLY A 185 -0.58 6.73 20.88
CA GLY A 185 0.46 6.12 21.70
C GLY A 185 1.71 5.64 20.94
N ALA A 186 2.00 6.26 19.80
CA ALA A 186 3.23 6.07 19.03
C ALA A 186 4.48 6.72 19.69
N SER A 187 4.31 7.41 20.82
CA SER A 187 5.42 8.07 21.53
C SER A 187 6.47 7.06 22.00
N GLY A 188 7.73 7.29 21.64
CA GLY A 188 8.85 6.42 22.01
C GLY A 188 9.13 5.30 21.01
N LEU A 189 8.40 5.24 19.90
CA LEU A 189 8.74 4.43 18.73
C LEU A 189 9.38 5.33 17.67
N ASP A 190 10.48 4.86 17.07
CA ASP A 190 11.17 5.62 16.01
C ASP A 190 10.32 5.69 14.73
N TRP A 191 9.66 4.56 14.41
CA TRP A 191 8.75 4.39 13.29
C TRP A 191 7.71 3.30 13.56
N ILE A 192 6.64 3.28 12.77
CA ILE A 192 5.64 2.22 12.71
C ILE A 192 5.28 2.01 11.24
N HIS A 193 5.51 0.81 10.73
CA HIS A 193 5.11 0.41 9.38
C HIS A 193 3.77 -0.33 9.42
N PHE A 194 2.88 -0.02 8.49
CA PHE A 194 1.52 -0.53 8.46
C PHE A 194 1.22 -1.32 7.19
N ASP A 195 0.85 -2.57 7.38
CA ASP A 195 0.35 -3.49 6.37
C ASP A 195 -1.05 -3.97 6.71
N VAL A 196 -1.74 -4.60 5.76
CA VAL A 196 -3.09 -5.13 5.98
C VAL A 196 -3.25 -6.52 5.38
N LEU A 197 -3.96 -7.35 6.12
CA LEU A 197 -4.35 -8.71 5.76
C LEU A 197 -5.86 -8.86 5.81
N ALA A 198 -6.39 -9.72 4.95
CA ALA A 198 -7.76 -10.19 5.04
C ALA A 198 -7.89 -11.59 4.43
N LEU A 199 -8.90 -12.33 4.87
CA LEU A 199 -9.46 -13.45 4.13
C LEU A 199 -10.36 -12.91 3.03
N GLU A 200 -10.07 -13.28 1.80
CA GLU A 200 -10.89 -12.98 0.64
C GLU A 200 -11.68 -14.22 0.23
N THR A 201 -13.01 -14.16 0.31
CA THR A 201 -13.88 -15.21 -0.21
C THR A 201 -14.44 -14.82 -1.57
N ARG A 202 -14.08 -15.62 -2.59
CA ARG A 202 -14.56 -15.45 -3.96
C ARG A 202 -15.59 -16.51 -4.31
N GLN A 203 -16.63 -16.10 -5.02
CA GLN A 203 -17.53 -17.04 -5.67
C GLN A 203 -16.86 -17.63 -6.92
N GLN A 204 -16.89 -18.96 -7.01
CA GLN A 204 -16.53 -19.73 -8.18
C GLN A 204 -17.77 -20.11 -8.99
N GLY A 205 -17.55 -20.65 -10.19
CA GLY A 205 -18.61 -21.23 -11.00
C GLY A 205 -19.43 -22.27 -10.22
N GLY A 206 -20.74 -22.30 -10.47
CA GLY A 206 -21.64 -23.27 -9.83
C GLY A 206 -21.97 -23.01 -8.36
N GLY A 207 -21.77 -21.78 -7.86
CA GLY A 207 -22.18 -21.39 -6.50
C GLY A 207 -21.23 -21.83 -5.38
N ARG A 208 -20.04 -22.34 -5.73
CA ARG A 208 -18.99 -22.69 -4.77
C ARG A 208 -18.25 -21.43 -4.32
N PHE A 209 -17.70 -21.46 -3.11
CA PHE A 209 -16.85 -20.39 -2.59
C PHE A 209 -15.44 -20.93 -2.36
N ARG A 210 -14.44 -20.06 -2.53
CA ARG A 210 -13.06 -20.32 -2.13
C ARG A 210 -12.57 -19.12 -1.35
N THR A 211 -11.98 -19.39 -0.19
CA THR A 211 -11.30 -18.39 0.62
C THR A 211 -9.79 -18.48 0.38
N SER A 212 -9.13 -17.33 0.41
CA SER A 212 -7.66 -17.22 0.33
C SER A 212 -7.19 -16.03 1.13
N LEU A 213 -5.95 -16.07 1.60
CA LEU A 213 -5.28 -14.90 2.14
C LEU A 213 -5.10 -13.83 1.05
N ALA A 214 -5.47 -12.61 1.39
CA ALA A 214 -5.13 -11.40 0.66
C ALA A 214 -4.27 -10.51 1.57
N ASN A 215 -3.26 -9.89 0.97
CA ASN A 215 -2.38 -8.92 1.60
C ASN A 215 -2.19 -7.74 0.65
N ASN A 216 -1.86 -6.56 1.19
CA ASN A 216 -1.46 -5.43 0.35
C ASN A 216 -0.10 -5.71 -0.34
N PRO A 217 0.14 -5.14 -1.54
CA PRO A 217 1.29 -5.49 -2.39
C PRO A 217 2.67 -5.00 -1.90
N GLY A 218 2.82 -4.53 -0.64
CA GLY A 218 4.11 -4.02 -0.09
C GLY A 218 4.71 -2.83 -0.85
N SER A 219 3.89 -2.21 -1.69
CA SER A 219 4.11 -0.92 -2.37
C SER A 219 2.90 -0.01 -2.18
N HIS A 220 2.02 -0.40 -1.26
CA HIS A 220 0.74 0.23 -0.91
C HIS A 220 0.57 0.15 0.60
N ASP A 221 1.64 0.51 1.30
CA ASP A 221 1.80 0.52 2.74
C ASP A 221 2.08 1.94 3.22
N VAL A 222 2.15 2.09 4.53
CA VAL A 222 2.38 3.39 5.18
C VAL A 222 3.38 3.23 6.28
N THR A 223 4.30 4.18 6.37
CA THR A 223 5.14 4.35 7.55
C THR A 223 4.85 5.64 8.28
N TRP A 224 4.51 5.50 9.57
CA TRP A 224 4.54 6.58 10.52
C TRP A 224 5.95 6.75 11.08
N ASN A 225 6.47 7.98 11.17
CA ASN A 225 7.70 8.24 11.92
C ASN A 225 7.69 9.61 12.61
N GLN A 226 8.49 9.73 13.67
CA GLN A 226 8.49 10.94 14.50
C GLN A 226 9.08 12.17 13.77
N GLY A 227 9.92 11.95 12.75
CA GLY A 227 10.52 13.01 11.94
C GLY A 227 9.56 13.68 10.97
N GLY A 228 8.42 13.05 10.65
CA GLY A 228 7.68 13.33 9.42
C GLY A 228 8.53 12.98 8.19
N GLY A 229 7.91 12.90 7.01
CA GLY A 229 8.60 12.66 5.73
C GLY A 229 9.77 13.62 5.52
N GLY A 230 10.95 13.21 5.98
CA GLY A 230 12.17 13.99 5.98
C GLY A 230 12.75 13.97 4.58
N LEU A 231 12.49 15.05 3.84
CA LEU A 231 12.92 15.31 2.47
C LEU A 231 12.40 14.26 1.49
N GLN A 232 11.21 14.53 0.93
CA GLN A 232 10.84 14.04 -0.40
C GLN A 232 12.12 14.08 -1.26
N GLN A 233 12.54 12.92 -1.77
CA GLN A 233 13.62 12.87 -2.74
C GLN A 233 13.15 13.71 -3.92
N ILE A 234 13.52 15.00 -3.95
CA ILE A 234 13.42 15.80 -5.17
C ILE A 234 14.23 14.96 -6.15
N PRO A 235 13.62 14.36 -7.20
CA PRO A 235 14.39 13.61 -8.17
C PRO A 235 15.53 14.52 -8.57
N GLU A 236 16.78 14.12 -8.30
CA GLU A 236 17.90 14.97 -8.65
C GLU A 236 17.67 15.36 -10.10
N PRO A 237 17.57 16.67 -10.44
CA PRO A 237 17.27 17.07 -11.79
C PRO A 237 18.42 16.56 -12.65
N SER A 238 18.19 15.40 -13.24
CA SER A 238 19.07 14.57 -14.03
C SER A 238 20.39 15.27 -14.35
N VAL A 239 21.36 15.19 -13.43
CA VAL A 239 22.72 15.68 -13.65
C VAL A 239 23.29 15.02 -14.92
N LEU A 240 22.85 13.79 -15.22
CA LEU A 240 23.10 13.09 -16.48
C LEU A 240 22.45 13.76 -17.72
N ALA A 241 21.25 14.32 -17.61
CA ALA A 241 20.62 15.05 -18.70
C ALA A 241 21.27 16.43 -18.91
N LEU A 242 21.68 17.12 -17.83
CA LEU A 242 22.39 18.39 -17.92
C LEU A 242 23.81 18.22 -18.49
N PHE A 243 24.52 17.14 -18.13
CA PHE A 243 25.78 16.77 -18.77
C PHE A 243 25.58 16.41 -20.25
N GLY A 244 24.54 15.64 -20.59
CA GLY A 244 24.23 15.26 -21.97
C GLY A 244 23.88 16.45 -22.87
N VAL A 245 23.05 17.38 -22.40
CA VAL A 245 22.68 18.60 -23.13
C VAL A 245 23.86 19.58 -23.18
N GLY A 246 24.68 19.68 -22.12
CA GLY A 246 25.88 20.51 -22.10
C GLY A 246 26.94 20.10 -23.14
N PHE A 247 27.14 18.79 -23.35
CA PHE A 247 28.05 18.29 -24.40
C PHE A 247 27.49 18.48 -25.81
N LEU A 248 26.18 18.33 -26.02
CA LEU A 248 25.54 18.60 -27.31
C LEU A 248 25.57 20.10 -27.66
N GLY A 249 25.40 20.99 -26.67
CA GLY A 249 25.53 22.44 -26.84
C GLY A 249 26.94 22.88 -27.22
N LEU A 250 27.97 22.36 -26.55
CA LEU A 250 29.38 22.63 -26.88
C LEU A 250 29.77 22.09 -28.27
N GLY A 251 29.19 20.95 -28.68
CA GLY A 251 29.35 20.41 -30.03
C GLY A 251 28.77 21.32 -31.12
N PHE A 252 27.60 21.92 -30.88
CA PHE A 252 26.95 22.85 -31.82
C PHE A 252 27.67 24.20 -31.90
N CYS A 253 28.14 24.74 -30.77
CA CYS A 253 28.91 25.99 -30.75
C CYS A 253 30.27 25.88 -31.47
N ARG A 254 30.88 24.68 -31.52
CA ARG A 254 32.12 24.47 -32.27
C ARG A 254 31.91 24.42 -33.79
N ARG A 255 30.71 24.06 -34.26
CA ARG A 255 30.38 24.00 -35.69
C ARG A 255 30.02 25.36 -36.30
N TYR A 256 29.59 26.33 -35.48
CA TYR A 256 29.29 27.70 -35.90
C TYR A 256 30.49 28.67 -35.90
N ARG A 257 31.69 28.21 -35.53
CA ARG A 257 32.94 29.01 -35.60
C ARG A 257 33.84 28.66 -36.80
N LEU A 258 33.34 27.86 -37.74
CA LEU A 258 34.08 27.45 -38.95
C LEU A 258 33.40 27.89 -40.27
N HIS A 259 32.56 28.92 -40.23
CA HIS A 259 32.10 29.65 -41.41
C HIS A 259 32.31 31.14 -41.23
#